data_AF-A0A7S1D0P1-F1
#
_entry.id   AF-A0A7S1D0P1-F1
#
_cell.length_a   1.000
_cell.length_b   1.000
_cell.length_c   1.000
_cell.angle_alpha   90.00
_cell.angle_beta   90.00
_cell.angle_gamma   90.00
#
_symmetry.space_group_name_H-M   'P 1'
#
loop_
_entity.id
_entity.type
_entity.pdbx_description
1 polymer ?
#
loop_
_entity_poly.entity_id
_entity_poly.type
_entity_poly.pdbx_seq_one_letter_code
_entity_poly.pdbx_strand_id
1 'polypeptide(L)'
;FEDGAAFERAEARGEFLQLDPSGRYGLTRESILNTGTRGESVVVIDASIDLVKQLENIGGIRLISVWIGLDSVEQYENRIKAGLESGQLSIPDETPKANFVRSKINEIVNDIEYGLVSGIFEFTILNSDPVKSMEELKTASEYCFK
;
A
#
# COMPACT_ATOMS: atom_id res chain seq x y z
N PHE A 1 -8.54 17.86 -0.73
CA PHE A 1 -9.34 18.99 -0.23
C PHE A 1 -8.70 20.26 -0.76
N GLU A 2 -9.47 21.16 -1.38
CA GLU A 2 -8.96 22.47 -1.84
C GLU A 2 -9.07 23.55 -0.75
N ASP A 3 -9.89 23.31 0.28
CA ASP A 3 -10.09 24.18 1.45
C ASP A 3 -9.41 23.59 2.70
N GLY A 4 -8.51 24.35 3.32
CA GLY A 4 -7.79 23.96 4.54
C GLY A 4 -8.71 23.76 5.75
N ALA A 5 -9.78 24.55 5.88
CA ALA A 5 -10.74 24.38 6.96
C ALA A 5 -11.55 23.08 6.82
N ALA A 6 -11.78 22.62 5.59
CA ALA A 6 -12.41 21.32 5.33
C ALA A 6 -11.45 20.16 5.66
N PHE A 7 -10.16 20.32 5.39
CA PHE A 7 -9.11 19.35 5.72
C PHE A 7 -8.98 19.13 7.23
N GLU A 8 -8.80 20.20 8.01
CA GLU A 8 -8.67 20.13 9.48
C GLU A 8 -9.90 19.50 10.13
N ARG A 9 -11.09 19.79 9.58
CA ARG A 9 -12.35 19.19 10.05
C ARG A 9 -12.43 17.69 9.76
N ALA A 10 -11.96 17.24 8.60
CA ALA A 10 -11.91 15.82 8.26
C ALA A 10 -10.87 15.08 9.12
N GLU A 11 -9.75 15.73 9.40
CA GLU A 11 -8.70 15.21 10.28
C GLU A 11 -9.20 15.05 11.72
N ALA A 12 -9.84 16.07 12.28
CA ALA A 12 -10.43 16.03 13.63
C ALA A 12 -11.50 14.95 13.79
N ARG A 13 -12.15 14.53 12.69
CA ARG A 13 -13.16 13.47 12.68
C ARG A 13 -12.59 12.07 12.37
N GLY A 14 -11.29 11.96 12.11
CA GLY A 14 -10.64 10.69 11.78
C GLY A 14 -11.11 10.10 10.45
N GLU A 15 -11.44 10.94 9.47
CA GLU A 15 -12.01 10.50 8.18
C GLU A 15 -10.93 10.03 7.17
N PHE A 16 -9.65 10.24 7.48
CA PHE A 16 -8.53 9.82 6.65
C PHE A 16 -8.15 8.36 6.90
N LEU A 17 -8.05 7.60 5.80
CA LEU A 17 -7.49 6.25 5.79
C LEU A 17 -5.95 6.31 5.74
N GLN A 18 -5.43 7.31 5.04
CA GLN A 18 -4.00 7.57 4.94
C GLN A 18 -3.76 9.08 4.77
N LEU A 19 -2.75 9.59 5.47
CA LEU A 19 -2.23 10.93 5.27
C LEU A 19 -0.90 10.85 4.53
N ASP A 20 -0.67 11.81 3.64
CA ASP A 20 0.63 12.00 2.99
C ASP A 20 1.67 12.48 4.03
N PRO A 21 2.96 12.11 3.92
CA PRO A 21 4.00 12.55 4.85
C PRO A 21 4.12 14.08 5.00
N SER A 22 3.69 14.86 4.00
CA SER A 22 3.65 16.33 4.11
C SER A 22 2.49 16.87 4.95
N GLY A 23 1.52 16.03 5.31
CA GLY A 23 0.30 16.40 6.05
C GLY A 23 -0.68 17.25 5.24
N ARG A 24 -0.46 17.43 3.93
CA ARG A 24 -1.29 18.30 3.07
C ARG A 24 -2.35 17.55 2.28
N TYR A 25 -2.17 16.25 2.12
CA TYR A 25 -3.04 15.39 1.34
C TYR A 25 -3.43 14.18 2.18
N GLY A 26 -4.56 13.61 1.85
CA GLY A 26 -4.99 12.37 2.48
C GLY A 26 -6.07 11.69 1.66
N LEU A 27 -6.10 10.36 1.78
CA LEU A 27 -7.08 9.48 1.17
C LEU A 27 -8.23 9.27 2.16
N THR A 28 -9.45 9.57 1.74
CA THR A 28 -10.65 9.32 2.56
C THR A 28 -11.51 8.23 1.94
N ARG A 29 -12.24 7.49 2.78
CA ARG A 29 -13.21 6.49 2.32
C ARG A 29 -14.22 7.09 1.34
N GLU A 30 -14.73 8.27 1.67
CA GLU A 30 -15.69 8.98 0.82
C GLU A 30 -15.11 9.29 -0.57
N SER A 31 -13.86 9.73 -0.66
CA SER A 31 -13.23 10.04 -1.95
C SER A 31 -13.11 8.81 -2.86
N ILE A 32 -12.80 7.64 -2.27
CA ILE A 32 -12.71 6.37 -2.99
C ILE A 32 -14.10 5.98 -3.51
N LEU A 33 -15.12 6.01 -2.64
CA LEU A 33 -16.50 5.66 -3.02
C LEU A 33 -17.03 6.61 -4.09
N ASN A 34 -16.95 7.92 -3.86
CA ASN A 34 -17.44 8.93 -4.79
C ASN A 34 -16.77 8.85 -6.16
N THR A 35 -15.51 8.40 -6.21
CA THR A 35 -14.82 8.18 -7.48
C THR A 35 -15.27 6.86 -8.07
N GLY A 36 -15.11 5.73 -7.37
CA GLY A 36 -15.39 4.38 -7.88
C GLY A 36 -16.85 4.11 -8.24
N THR A 37 -17.81 4.89 -7.72
CA THR A 37 -19.23 4.79 -8.13
C THR A 37 -19.57 5.64 -9.36
N ARG A 38 -18.67 6.52 -9.82
CA ARG A 38 -18.85 7.23 -11.09
C ARG A 38 -18.51 6.23 -12.20
N GLY A 39 -19.50 5.92 -13.05
CA GLY A 39 -19.44 4.82 -14.02
C GLY A 39 -18.11 4.71 -14.80
N GLU A 40 -17.68 3.47 -15.03
CA GLU A 40 -16.45 3.05 -15.71
C GLU A 40 -15.12 3.56 -15.12
N SER A 41 -15.14 4.23 -13.97
CA SER A 41 -13.89 4.66 -13.31
C SER A 41 -13.31 3.55 -12.44
N VAL A 42 -11.99 3.38 -12.53
CA VAL A 42 -11.20 2.49 -11.68
C VAL A 42 -10.32 3.37 -10.78
N VAL A 43 -10.40 3.14 -9.48
CA VAL A 43 -9.53 3.79 -8.50
C VAL A 43 -8.37 2.85 -8.20
N VAL A 44 -7.16 3.28 -8.53
CA VAL A 44 -5.93 2.54 -8.20
C VAL A 44 -5.35 3.11 -6.92
N ILE A 45 -5.08 2.24 -5.96
CA ILE A 45 -4.55 2.60 -4.65
C ILE A 45 -3.27 1.79 -4.43
N ASP A 46 -2.15 2.49 -4.27
CA ASP A 46 -0.93 1.90 -3.72
C ASP A 46 -1.13 1.77 -2.20
N ALA A 47 -1.17 0.54 -1.70
CA ALA A 47 -1.66 0.25 -0.36
C ALA A 47 -0.68 -0.59 0.44
N SER A 48 -0.39 -0.15 1.67
CA SER A 48 0.19 -1.02 2.69
C SER A 48 -0.84 -2.04 3.18
N ILE A 49 -0.38 -3.10 3.85
CA ILE A 49 -1.27 -4.09 4.48
C ILE A 49 -2.26 -3.45 5.45
N ASP A 50 -1.85 -2.41 6.18
CA ASP A 50 -2.74 -1.70 7.10
C ASP A 50 -3.85 -0.95 6.36
N LEU A 51 -3.55 -0.34 5.21
CA LEU A 51 -4.58 0.28 4.38
C LEU A 51 -5.52 -0.77 3.78
N VAL A 52 -5.01 -1.92 3.33
CA VAL A 52 -5.82 -3.03 2.82
C VAL A 52 -6.83 -3.49 3.88
N LYS A 53 -6.40 -3.68 5.13
CA LYS A 53 -7.29 -4.03 6.25
C LYS A 53 -8.41 -3.01 6.48
N GLN A 54 -8.12 -1.72 6.32
CA GLN A 54 -9.13 -0.67 6.45
C GLN A 54 -10.10 -0.63 5.26
N LEU A 55 -9.65 -1.06 4.08
CA LEU A 55 -10.42 -1.10 2.84
C LEU A 55 -11.24 -2.38 2.67
N GLU A 56 -10.90 -3.49 3.33
CA GLU A 56 -11.63 -4.77 3.24
C GLU A 56 -13.15 -4.60 3.42
N ASN A 57 -13.56 -3.64 4.26
CA ASN A 57 -14.96 -3.35 4.58
C ASN A 57 -15.50 -2.08 3.91
N ILE A 58 -14.90 -1.62 2.80
CA ILE A 58 -15.37 -0.46 2.04
C ILE A 58 -16.59 -0.84 1.18
N GLY A 59 -17.73 -1.07 1.83
CA GLY A 59 -18.98 -1.41 1.14
C GLY A 59 -19.38 -0.35 0.10
N GLY A 60 -20.03 -0.79 -0.99
CA GLY A 60 -20.53 0.09 -2.05
C GLY A 60 -19.68 0.13 -3.32
N ILE A 61 -18.49 -0.47 -3.31
CA ILE A 61 -17.66 -0.71 -4.48
C ILE A 61 -17.14 -2.14 -4.48
N ARG A 62 -16.80 -2.68 -5.66
CA ARG A 62 -16.07 -3.94 -5.76
C ARG A 62 -14.59 -3.66 -5.54
N LEU A 63 -14.01 -4.28 -4.52
CA LEU A 63 -12.57 -4.29 -4.31
C LEU A 63 -11.96 -5.41 -5.15
N ILE A 64 -10.84 -5.12 -5.82
CA ILE A 64 -9.95 -6.12 -6.43
C ILE A 64 -8.56 -5.78 -5.91
N SER A 65 -7.96 -6.72 -5.22
CA SER A 65 -6.68 -6.56 -4.56
C SER A 65 -5.63 -7.47 -5.18
N VAL A 66 -4.46 -6.87 -5.41
CA VAL A 66 -3.34 -7.52 -6.08
C VAL A 66 -2.15 -7.46 -5.13
N TRP A 67 -1.67 -8.63 -4.72
CA TRP A 67 -0.45 -8.76 -3.94
C TRP A 67 0.75 -8.76 -4.88
N ILE A 68 1.63 -7.77 -4.72
CA ILE A 68 2.91 -7.72 -5.42
C ILE A 68 3.98 -8.22 -4.46
N GLY A 69 4.29 -9.51 -4.57
CA GLY A 69 5.27 -10.19 -3.74
C GLY A 69 6.71 -9.81 -4.12
N LEU A 70 7.57 -9.87 -3.12
CA LEU A 70 9.02 -9.82 -3.32
C LEU A 70 9.50 -11.10 -3.99
N ASP A 71 10.50 -10.97 -4.87
CA ASP A 71 11.24 -12.11 -5.41
C ASP A 71 12.08 -12.80 -4.32
N SER A 72 12.70 -12.03 -3.42
CA SER A 72 13.49 -12.55 -2.31
C SER A 72 13.56 -11.56 -1.13
N VAL A 73 13.47 -12.09 0.09
CA VAL A 73 13.69 -11.34 1.33
C VAL A 73 15.13 -10.80 1.41
N GLU A 74 16.10 -11.55 0.87
CA GLU A 74 17.50 -11.13 0.81
C GLU A 74 17.69 -9.89 -0.08
N GLN A 75 17.00 -9.83 -1.22
CA GLN A 75 17.02 -8.65 -2.08
C GLN A 75 16.41 -7.43 -1.37
N TYR A 76 15.35 -7.64 -0.59
CA TYR A 76 14.75 -6.57 0.20
C TYR A 76 15.69 -6.06 1.30
N GLU A 77 16.38 -6.96 2.01
CA GLU A 77 17.42 -6.59 2.99
C GLU A 77 18.53 -5.76 2.34
N ASN A 78 19.01 -6.17 1.16
CA ASN A 78 20.04 -5.45 0.43
C ASN A 78 19.56 -4.05 -0.02
N ARG A 79 18.30 -3.91 -0.43
CA ARG A 79 17.69 -2.60 -0.75
C ARG A 79 17.63 -1.69 0.47
N ILE A 80 17.28 -2.22 1.66
CA ILE A 80 17.29 -1.44 2.91
C ILE A 80 18.72 -0.97 3.22
N LYS A 81 19.70 -1.88 3.17
CA LYS A 81 21.11 -1.54 3.44
C LYS A 81 21.61 -0.46 2.48
N ALA A 82 21.35 -0.59 1.20
CA ALA A 82 21.71 0.40 0.18
C ALA A 82 21.00 1.75 0.41
N GLY A 83 19.72 1.74 0.80
CA GLY A 83 18.97 2.95 1.13
C GLY A 83 19.49 3.67 2.39
N LEU A 84 19.99 2.91 3.37
CA LEU A 84 20.66 3.46 4.55
C LEU A 84 22.02 4.07 4.20
N GLU A 85 22.76 3.43 3.28
CA GLU A 85 24.06 3.92 2.82
C GLU A 85 23.95 5.17 1.93
N SER A 86 22.90 5.26 1.12
CA SER A 86 22.60 6.43 0.28
C SER A 86 21.98 7.59 1.05
N GLY A 87 21.56 7.38 2.30
CA GLY A 87 20.84 8.36 3.11
C GLY A 87 19.38 8.55 2.71
N GLN A 88 18.84 7.71 1.81
CA GLN A 88 17.41 7.70 1.47
C GLN A 88 16.55 7.20 2.63
N LEU A 89 17.08 6.28 3.42
CA LEU A 89 16.46 5.78 4.64
C LEU A 89 17.19 6.36 5.86
N SER A 90 16.44 6.93 6.79
CA SER A 90 16.96 7.36 8.09
C SER A 90 16.62 6.32 9.15
N ILE A 91 17.58 6.09 10.05
CA ILE A 91 17.34 5.29 11.26
C ILE A 91 16.84 6.26 12.32
N PRO A 92 15.72 5.97 13.00
CA PRO A 92 15.29 6.77 14.15
C PRO A 92 16.40 6.86 15.20
N ASP A 93 16.54 8.02 15.82
CA ASP A 93 17.52 8.23 16.88
C ASP A 93 17.34 7.14 17.96
N GLU A 94 18.47 6.65 18.49
CA GLU A 94 18.57 5.57 19.50
C GLU A 94 18.43 4.12 19.00
N THR A 95 18.09 3.85 17.75
CA THR A 95 17.98 2.47 17.24
C THR A 95 19.29 1.98 16.58
N PRO A 96 19.90 0.86 17.02
CA PRO A 96 21.03 0.28 16.30
C PRO A 96 20.66 -0.16 14.88
N LYS A 97 21.53 0.09 13.88
CA LYS A 97 21.31 -0.30 12.46
C LYS A 97 20.86 -1.75 12.29
N ALA A 98 21.47 -2.69 13.01
CA ALA A 98 21.10 -4.09 12.95
C ALA A 98 19.67 -4.37 13.44
N ASN A 99 19.21 -3.66 14.47
CA ASN A 99 17.85 -3.81 15.00
C ASN A 99 16.82 -3.21 14.04
N PHE A 100 17.14 -2.08 13.41
CA PHE A 100 16.28 -1.46 12.40
C PHE A 100 16.11 -2.35 11.16
N VAL A 101 17.21 -2.91 10.62
CA VAL A 101 17.13 -3.84 9.48
C VAL A 101 16.30 -5.07 9.85
N ARG A 102 16.53 -5.65 11.04
CA ARG A 102 15.79 -6.81 11.52
C ARG A 102 14.30 -6.51 11.72
N SER A 103 13.94 -5.34 12.25
CA SER A 103 12.53 -4.97 12.41
C SER A 103 11.84 -4.85 11.05
N LYS A 104 12.50 -4.27 10.05
CA LYS A 104 11.96 -4.20 8.68
C LYS A 104 11.84 -5.55 8.00
N ILE A 105 12.77 -6.47 8.24
CA ILE A 105 12.65 -7.86 7.76
C ILE A 105 11.46 -8.56 8.42
N ASN A 106 11.28 -8.39 9.74
CA ASN A 106 10.15 -9.00 10.44
C ASN A 106 8.81 -8.42 9.95
N GLU A 107 8.75 -7.11 9.71
CA GLU A 107 7.58 -6.42 9.14
C GLU A 107 7.17 -7.04 7.81
N ILE A 108 8.11 -7.15 6.86
CA ILE A 108 7.80 -7.73 5.54
C ILE A 108 7.45 -9.21 5.59
N VAL A 109 8.03 -9.99 6.52
CA VAL A 109 7.67 -11.40 6.70
C VAL A 109 6.23 -11.53 7.20
N ASN A 110 5.83 -10.68 8.16
CA ASN A 110 4.45 -10.65 8.64
C ASN A 110 3.47 -10.23 7.53
N ASP A 111 3.87 -9.28 6.69
CA ASP A 111 3.05 -8.85 5.54
C ASP A 111 2.90 -9.96 4.50
N ILE A 112 3.97 -10.71 4.22
CA ILE A 112 3.92 -11.89 3.34
C ILE A 112 2.98 -12.95 3.92
N GLU A 113 3.10 -13.26 5.22
CA GLU A 113 2.22 -14.22 5.89
C GLU A 113 0.75 -13.79 5.79
N TYR A 114 0.48 -12.52 6.07
CA TYR A 114 -0.86 -11.95 5.93
C TYR A 114 -1.38 -12.05 4.49
N GLY A 115 -0.55 -11.69 3.49
CA GLY A 115 -0.91 -11.76 2.08
C GLY A 115 -1.31 -13.16 1.63
N LEU A 116 -0.60 -14.18 2.13
CA LEU A 116 -0.86 -15.58 1.78
C LEU A 116 -2.07 -16.18 2.51
N VAL A 117 -2.33 -15.78 3.77
CA VAL A 117 -3.32 -16.42 4.63
C VAL A 117 -4.67 -15.69 4.65
N SER A 118 -4.69 -14.37 4.43
CA SER A 118 -5.90 -13.56 4.59
C SER A 118 -7.03 -13.89 3.62
N GLY A 119 -6.71 -14.43 2.44
CA GLY A 119 -7.69 -14.69 1.38
C GLY A 119 -8.30 -13.42 0.77
N ILE A 120 -7.75 -12.24 1.10
CA ILE A 120 -8.23 -10.96 0.58
C ILE A 120 -7.75 -10.75 -0.86
N PHE A 121 -6.54 -11.20 -1.18
CA PHE A 121 -5.90 -10.99 -2.48
C PHE A 121 -6.39 -11.96 -3.56
N GLU A 122 -6.99 -11.42 -4.62
CA GLU A 122 -7.44 -12.18 -5.79
C GLU A 122 -6.29 -12.58 -6.71
N PHE A 123 -5.25 -11.73 -6.77
CA PHE A 123 -4.07 -11.97 -7.60
C PHE A 123 -2.79 -11.87 -6.77
N THR A 124 -1.85 -12.74 -7.08
CA THR A 124 -0.48 -12.69 -6.54
C THR A 124 0.50 -12.64 -7.70
N ILE A 125 1.32 -11.60 -7.72
CA ILE A 125 2.35 -11.34 -8.73
C ILE A 125 3.70 -11.39 -8.03
N LEU A 126 4.60 -12.25 -8.50
CA LEU A 126 5.98 -12.27 -8.00
C LEU A 126 6.82 -11.30 -8.83
N ASN A 127 7.41 -10.30 -8.17
CA ASN A 127 8.17 -9.24 -8.82
C ASN A 127 9.62 -9.67 -9.12
N SER A 128 9.78 -10.73 -9.90
CA SER A 128 11.09 -11.28 -10.32
C SER A 128 11.55 -10.74 -11.68
N ASP A 129 10.61 -10.46 -12.58
CA ASP A 129 10.86 -9.82 -13.88
C ASP A 129 9.86 -8.66 -14.05
N PRO A 130 10.32 -7.39 -14.04
CA PRO A 130 9.44 -6.23 -14.13
C PRO A 130 8.54 -6.21 -15.37
N VAL A 131 9.01 -6.75 -16.50
CA VAL A 131 8.23 -6.79 -17.75
C VAL A 131 7.08 -7.77 -17.58
N LYS A 132 7.39 -8.99 -17.12
CA LYS A 132 6.40 -10.03 -16.89
C LYS A 132 5.42 -9.64 -15.78
N SER A 133 5.89 -9.10 -14.68
CA SER A 133 5.05 -8.64 -13.57
C SER A 133 4.10 -7.51 -14.00
N MET A 134 4.53 -6.65 -14.92
CA MET A 134 3.66 -5.61 -15.50
C MET A 134 2.58 -6.21 -16.40
N GLU A 135 2.91 -7.22 -17.20
CA GLU A 135 1.92 -7.95 -18.01
C GLU A 135 0.88 -8.64 -17.12
N GLU A 136 1.32 -9.32 -16.04
CA GLU A 136 0.43 -9.95 -15.05
C GLU A 136 -0.47 -8.91 -14.37
N LEU A 137 0.07 -7.74 -14.01
CA LEU A 137 -0.70 -6.65 -13.40
C LEU A 137 -1.75 -6.09 -14.37
N LYS A 138 -1.39 -5.96 -15.65
CA LYS A 138 -2.34 -5.54 -16.68
C LYS A 138 -3.50 -6.54 -16.79
N THR A 139 -3.20 -7.84 -16.84
CA THR A 139 -4.24 -8.88 -16.87
C THR A 139 -5.11 -8.86 -15.62
N ALA A 140 -4.54 -8.61 -14.43
CA ALA A 140 -5.31 -8.45 -13.20
C ALA A 140 -6.23 -7.21 -13.28
N SER A 141 -5.74 -6.08 -13.81
CA SER A 141 -6.54 -4.86 -13.96
C SER A 141 -7.74 -5.00 -14.90
N GLU A 142 -7.66 -5.90 -15.89
CA GLU A 142 -8.78 -6.19 -16.79
C GLU A 142 -10.00 -6.78 -16.06
N TYR A 143 -9.80 -7.42 -14.90
CA TYR A 143 -10.91 -7.88 -14.06
C TYR A 143 -11.72 -6.75 -13.43
N CYS A 144 -11.17 -5.54 -13.35
CA CYS A 144 -11.91 -4.37 -12.87
C CYS A 144 -13.04 -3.95 -13.83
N PHE A 145 -12.97 -4.36 -15.10
CA PHE A 145 -13.92 -3.99 -16.14
C PHE A 145 -14.87 -5.14 -16.54
N LYS A 146 -14.76 -6.32 -15.89
CA LYS A 146 -15.64 -7.48 -16.09
C LYS A 146 -16.70 -7.54 -15.02
#